data_AF-A0A6I1HQP6-F1
#
_entry.id   AF-A0A6I1HQP6-F1
#
_cell.length_a   1.000
_cell.length_b   1.000
_cell.length_c   1.000
_cell.angle_alpha   90.00
_cell.angle_beta   90.00
_cell.angle_gamma   90.00
#
_symmetry.space_group_name_H-M   'P 1'
#
loop_
_entity.id
_entity.type
_entity.pdbx_description
1 polymer ?
#
loop_
_entity_poly.entity_id
_entity_poly.type
_entity_poly.pdbx_seq_one_letter_code
_entity_poly.pdbx_strand_id
1 'polypeptide(L)'
;NLNNTAGNVFAGANLSSTLDTLSNTGSLYAAGNQTLTTSGAIVNTGVIAAQGNTSLTAKTLDSSASSLLGAGMQADGKLGTAGDLTISTTQALAA
;
A
#
# COMPACT_ATOMS: atom_id res chain seq x y z
N ASN A 1 8.73 -6.70 10.44
CA ASN A 1 8.99 -6.81 8.98
C ASN A 1 7.90 -7.62 8.29
N LEU A 2 7.46 -7.23 7.09
CA LEU A 2 6.59 -8.02 6.21
C LEU A 2 7.25 -8.20 4.83
N ASN A 3 7.27 -9.44 4.33
CA ASN A 3 7.72 -9.77 2.98
C ASN A 3 6.60 -10.51 2.25
N ASN A 4 5.96 -9.82 1.30
CA ASN A 4 4.88 -10.36 0.48
C ASN A 4 5.37 -10.61 -0.95
N THR A 5 6.06 -11.73 -1.15
CA THR A 5 6.59 -12.13 -2.46
C THR A 5 5.50 -12.84 -3.27
N ALA A 6 4.93 -12.18 -4.28
CA ALA A 6 3.87 -12.70 -5.15
C ALA A 6 2.61 -13.24 -4.41
N GLY A 7 2.47 -12.96 -3.12
CA GLY A 7 1.33 -13.35 -2.30
C GLY A 7 0.21 -12.30 -2.32
N ASN A 8 -0.93 -12.65 -1.71
CA ASN A 8 -2.07 -11.75 -1.59
C ASN A 8 -2.46 -11.59 -0.12
N VAL A 9 -2.42 -10.37 0.38
CA VAL A 9 -2.96 -9.98 1.69
C VAL A 9 -4.25 -9.20 1.42
N PHE A 10 -5.37 -9.79 1.81
CA PHE A 10 -6.69 -9.22 1.62
C PHE A 10 -7.38 -9.01 2.97
N ALA A 11 -7.90 -7.80 3.19
CA ALA A 11 -8.82 -7.50 4.28
C ALA A 11 -10.21 -7.18 3.74
N GLY A 12 -11.25 -7.88 4.23
CA GLY A 12 -12.65 -7.61 3.86
C GLY A 12 -13.22 -6.29 4.41
N ALA A 13 -12.42 -5.56 5.18
CA ALA A 13 -12.70 -4.22 5.68
C ALA A 13 -11.38 -3.45 5.73
N ASN A 14 -11.02 -2.87 6.88
CA ASN A 14 -9.77 -2.10 7.01
C ASN A 14 -8.55 -3.02 7.17
N LEU A 15 -7.42 -2.59 6.59
CA LEU A 15 -6.10 -3.17 6.83
C LEU A 15 -5.23 -2.13 7.51
N SER A 16 -4.82 -2.37 8.76
CA SER A 16 -3.94 -1.48 9.52
C SER A 16 -2.70 -2.24 9.99
N SER A 17 -1.52 -1.79 9.60
CA SER A 17 -0.25 -2.48 9.86
C SER A 17 0.83 -1.50 10.32
N THR A 18 1.53 -1.86 11.40
CA THR A 18 2.75 -1.19 11.85
C THR A 18 3.91 -2.17 11.74
N LEU A 19 4.93 -1.83 10.96
CA LEU A 19 6.04 -2.73 10.63
C LEU A 19 7.38 -2.01 10.76
N ASP A 20 8.49 -2.75 10.83
CA ASP A 20 9.81 -2.12 10.66
C ASP A 20 10.08 -1.83 9.17
N THR A 21 9.88 -2.82 8.30
CA THR A 21 9.97 -2.67 6.84
C THR A 21 8.89 -3.46 6.12
N LEU A 22 8.62 -3.07 4.88
CA LEU A 22 7.77 -3.80 3.93
C LEU A 22 8.51 -4.02 2.61
N SER A 23 8.51 -5.27 2.13
CA SER A 23 8.81 -5.63 0.74
C SER A 23 7.58 -6.28 0.13
N ASN A 24 7.01 -5.68 -0.91
CA ASN A 24 5.79 -6.16 -1.57
C ASN A 24 6.01 -6.32 -3.08
N THR A 25 5.97 -7.56 -3.55
CA THR A 25 5.92 -7.89 -4.99
C THR A 25 4.61 -8.55 -5.39
N GLY A 26 3.74 -8.86 -4.42
CA GLY A 26 2.37 -9.33 -4.60
C GLY A 26 1.34 -8.20 -4.41
N SER A 27 0.22 -8.51 -3.76
CA SER A 27 -0.87 -7.55 -3.52
C SER A 27 -1.18 -7.38 -2.03
N LEU A 28 -1.28 -6.13 -1.59
CA LEU A 28 -1.91 -5.71 -0.35
C LEU A 28 -3.18 -4.93 -0.70
N TYR A 29 -4.35 -5.48 -0.34
CA TYR A 29 -5.63 -4.87 -0.66
C TYR A 29 -6.59 -4.85 0.54
N ALA A 30 -7.24 -3.70 0.76
CA ALA A 30 -8.29 -3.53 1.75
C ALA A 30 -9.62 -3.16 1.08
N ALA A 31 -10.70 -3.88 1.40
CA ALA A 31 -12.06 -3.51 0.95
C ALA A 31 -12.64 -2.32 1.73
N GLY A 32 -11.98 -1.87 2.80
CA GLY A 32 -12.20 -0.60 3.50
C GLY A 32 -10.98 0.32 3.32
N ASN A 33 -10.45 0.85 4.42
CA ASN A 33 -9.26 1.71 4.41
C ASN A 33 -7.97 0.89 4.62
N GLN A 34 -6.88 1.31 3.96
CA GLN A 34 -5.54 0.80 4.19
C GLN A 34 -4.69 1.83 4.91
N THR A 35 -4.13 1.45 6.06
CA THR A 35 -3.15 2.25 6.81
C THR A 35 -1.90 1.41 7.02
N LEU A 36 -0.78 1.88 6.49
CA LEU A 36 0.50 1.23 6.61
C LEU A 36 1.52 2.22 7.20
N THR A 37 2.07 1.87 8.35
CA THR A 37 3.15 2.63 8.99
C THR A 37 4.40 1.77 9.07
N THR A 38 5.51 2.25 8.53
CA THR A 38 6.82 1.61 8.66
C THR A 38 7.84 2.55 9.31
N SER A 39 8.64 2.04 10.25
CA SER A 39 9.75 2.82 10.82
C SER A 39 10.96 2.90 9.86
N GLY A 40 11.03 1.97 8.91
CA GLY A 40 12.03 1.87 7.84
C GLY A 40 11.41 2.01 6.45
N ALA A 41 11.94 1.24 5.51
CA ALA A 41 11.59 1.32 4.09
C ALA A 41 10.31 0.56 3.73
N ILE A 42 9.56 1.10 2.78
CA ILE A 42 8.61 0.37 1.94
C ILE A 42 9.25 0.22 0.55
N VAL A 43 9.34 -1.03 0.08
CA VAL A 43 9.67 -1.36 -1.30
C VAL A 43 8.46 -2.02 -1.94
N ASN A 44 7.94 -1.43 -3.01
CA ASN A 44 6.74 -1.90 -3.70
C ASN A 44 6.99 -2.08 -5.19
N THR A 45 6.98 -3.33 -5.66
CA THR A 45 6.99 -3.66 -7.09
C THR A 45 5.70 -4.36 -7.54
N GLY A 46 4.76 -4.55 -6.60
CA GLY A 46 3.41 -5.08 -6.83
C GLY A 46 2.33 -4.03 -6.57
N VAL A 47 1.26 -4.42 -5.87
CA VAL A 47 0.08 -3.59 -5.62
C VAL A 47 -0.09 -3.31 -4.13
N ILE A 48 -0.32 -2.04 -3.78
CA ILE A 48 -0.83 -1.59 -2.47
C ILE A 48 -2.04 -0.70 -2.74
N ALA A 49 -3.24 -1.20 -2.46
CA ALA A 49 -4.46 -0.46 -2.76
C ALA A 49 -5.59 -0.67 -1.74
N ALA A 50 -6.57 0.23 -1.76
CA ALA A 50 -7.77 0.11 -0.95
C ALA A 50 -9.00 0.57 -1.73
N GLN A 51 -10.18 0.04 -1.38
CA GLN A 51 -11.46 0.54 -1.87
C GLN A 51 -11.81 1.91 -1.25
N GLY A 52 -11.42 2.12 0.00
CA GLY A 52 -11.48 3.42 0.66
C GLY A 52 -10.18 4.19 0.47
N ASN A 53 -9.67 4.76 1.56
CA ASN A 53 -8.44 5.54 1.58
C ASN A 53 -7.21 4.65 1.74
N THR A 54 -6.09 5.07 1.16
CA THR A 54 -4.77 4.46 1.39
C THR A 54 -3.85 5.50 2.02
N SER A 55 -3.35 5.20 3.22
CA SER A 55 -2.39 6.03 3.96
C SER A 55 -1.10 5.25 4.21
N LEU A 56 0.00 5.73 3.64
CA LEU A 56 1.33 5.15 3.80
C LEU A 56 2.23 6.12 4.56
N THR A 57 2.85 5.67 5.64
CA THR A 57 3.86 6.43 6.39
C THR A 57 5.13 5.59 6.46
N ALA A 58 6.26 6.13 6.01
CA ALA A 58 7.53 5.40 5.97
C ALA A 58 8.74 6.31 6.19
N LYS A 59 9.90 5.71 6.47
CA LYS A 59 11.17 6.45 6.38
C LYS A 59 11.54 6.70 4.92
N THR A 60 11.43 5.68 4.07
CA THR A 60 11.61 5.77 2.61
C THR A 60 10.55 4.95 1.91
N LEU A 61 10.12 5.39 0.73
CA LEU A 61 9.27 4.62 -0.16
C LEU A 61 9.95 4.52 -1.52
N ASP A 62 10.12 3.29 -2.00
CA ASP A 62 10.61 2.95 -3.34
C ASP A 62 9.55 2.10 -4.05
N SER A 63 8.86 2.72 -5.01
CA SER A 63 7.87 2.09 -5.87
C SER A 63 8.40 2.04 -7.30
N SER A 64 8.21 0.91 -8.00
CA SER A 64 8.66 0.76 -9.39
C SER A 64 7.62 1.25 -10.41
N ALA A 65 8.06 1.53 -11.64
CA ALA A 65 7.15 1.87 -12.75
C ALA A 65 6.10 0.78 -13.08
N SER A 66 6.33 -0.46 -12.65
CA SER A 66 5.40 -1.59 -12.80
C SER A 66 4.49 -1.78 -11.59
N SER A 67 4.63 -0.96 -10.56
CA SER A 67 3.91 -1.07 -9.29
C SER A 67 2.67 -0.17 -9.28
N LEU A 68 1.77 -0.43 -8.33
CA LEU A 68 0.56 0.34 -8.13
C LEU A 68 0.41 0.74 -6.66
N LEU A 69 0.21 2.04 -6.43
CA LEU A 69 -0.25 2.62 -5.17
C LEU A 69 -1.59 3.28 -5.45
N GLY A 70 -2.66 2.82 -4.81
CA GLY A 70 -4.02 3.26 -5.14
C GLY A 70 -4.93 3.44 -3.93
N ALA A 71 -5.89 4.36 -4.07
CA ALA A 71 -7.03 4.51 -3.18
C ALA A 71 -8.30 4.53 -4.06
N GLY A 72 -9.45 4.19 -3.49
CA GLY A 72 -10.69 4.12 -4.25
C GLY A 72 -10.78 2.94 -5.22
N MET A 73 -9.91 1.94 -5.15
CA MET A 73 -9.90 0.82 -6.09
C MET A 73 -10.96 -0.22 -5.73
N GLN A 74 -11.88 -0.49 -6.64
CA GLN A 74 -12.89 -1.52 -6.51
C GLN A 74 -12.27 -2.93 -6.60
N ALA A 75 -12.96 -3.94 -6.07
CA ALA A 75 -12.47 -5.32 -6.07
C ALA A 75 -12.32 -5.92 -7.48
N ASP A 76 -12.99 -5.33 -8.49
CA ASP A 76 -12.83 -5.69 -9.90
C ASP A 76 -11.64 -4.96 -10.58
N GLY A 77 -10.82 -4.24 -9.79
CA GLY A 77 -9.63 -3.51 -10.25
C GLY A 77 -9.94 -2.15 -10.89
N LYS A 78 -11.21 -1.75 -11.01
CA LYS A 78 -11.57 -0.43 -11.53
C LYS A 78 -11.36 0.64 -10.47
N LEU A 79 -11.08 1.85 -10.93
CA LEU A 79 -11.12 3.02 -10.06
C LEU A 79 -12.58 3.35 -9.72
N GLY A 80 -12.87 3.41 -8.43
CA GLY A 80 -14.11 3.91 -7.87
C GLY A 80 -14.21 5.43 -7.97
N THR A 81 -15.26 5.99 -7.37
CA THR A 81 -15.55 7.44 -7.48
C THR A 81 -14.93 8.28 -6.37
N ALA A 82 -14.34 7.66 -5.34
CA ALA A 82 -13.79 8.35 -4.17
C ALA A 82 -12.66 7.53 -3.53
N GLY A 83 -11.74 8.22 -2.85
CA GLY A 83 -10.65 7.63 -2.08
C GLY A 83 -9.40 8.50 -2.14
N ASP A 84 -8.83 8.80 -0.97
CA ASP A 84 -7.62 9.60 -0.87
C ASP A 84 -6.38 8.72 -0.73
N LEU A 85 -5.37 9.00 -1.57
CA LEU A 85 -4.03 8.43 -1.42
C LEU A 85 -3.14 9.44 -0.70
N THR A 86 -2.77 9.11 0.54
CA THR A 86 -1.84 9.90 1.35
C THR A 86 -0.53 9.14 1.53
N ILE A 87 0.58 9.77 1.17
CA ILE A 87 1.93 9.22 1.36
C ILE A 87 2.75 10.24 2.15
N SER A 88 3.31 9.79 3.27
CA SER A 88 4.22 10.58 4.10
C SER A 88 5.54 9.84 4.26
N THR A 89 6.62 10.43 3.75
CA THR A 89 7.98 9.93 3.97
C THR A 89 8.79 10.94 4.76
N THR A 90 9.63 10.45 5.68
CA THR A 90 10.58 11.33 6.39
C THR A 90 11.89 11.53 5.61
N GLN A 91 12.13 10.70 4.60
CA GLN A 91 13.23 10.83 3.64
C GLN A 91 12.72 10.61 2.21
N ALA A 92 13.49 9.91 1.37
CA ALA A 92 13.22 9.73 -0.05
C ALA A 92 11.87 9.07 -0.35
N LEU A 93 11.20 9.65 -1.34
CA LEU A 93 10.02 9.11 -2.01
C LEU A 93 10.37 8.94 -3.49
N ALA A 94 10.55 7.69 -3.92
CA ALA A 94 10.62 7.29 -5.31
C ALA A 94 9.33 6.52 -5.63
N ALA A 95 8.50 7.06 -6.52
CA ALA A 95 7.19 6.53 -6.85
C ALA A 95 6.94 6.63 -8.35
#